data_AF-A0A3N4JEH0-F1
#
_entry.id   AF-A0A3N4JEH0-F1
#
_cell.length_a   1.000
_cell.length_b   1.000
_cell.length_c   1.000
_cell.angle_alpha   90.00
_cell.angle_beta   90.00
_cell.angle_gamma   90.00
#
_symmetry.space_group_name_H-M   'P 1'
#
loop_
_entity.id
_entity.type
_entity.pdbx_description
1 polymer ?
#
loop_
_entity_poly.entity_id
_entity_poly.type
_entity_poly.pdbx_seq_one_letter_code
_entity_poly.pdbx_strand_id
1 'polypeptide(L)'
;MFPAGCDESIALRDLSQKDEEHWQMPFPEIAKELNITATWLTLEQVFHSQHQIFRRKPAHKPSLSPEQMEGRLAFAHMALQIAINTVVFTDEMWVEFNSPRRQCNISRYCGIDANEYALHDHDSEKQPIRVMFWGAIILGSRGPCHIWEQDNEEEKSRFQHILN
;
A
#
# COMPACT_ATOMS: atom_id res chain seq x y z
N MET A 1 2.09 32.06 16.68
CA MET A 1 2.40 31.70 15.27
C MET A 1 3.90 31.83 15.10
N PHE A 2 4.59 30.76 14.70
CA PHE A 2 6.03 30.78 14.49
C PHE A 2 6.35 31.51 13.18
N PRO A 3 7.18 32.56 13.18
CA PRO A 3 7.70 33.14 11.95
C PRO A 3 8.44 32.08 11.13
N ALA A 4 8.35 32.17 9.81
CA ALA A 4 9.09 31.25 8.95
C ALA A 4 10.59 31.38 9.22
N GLY A 5 11.25 30.25 9.50
CA GLY A 5 12.69 30.20 9.77
C GLY A 5 13.12 30.61 11.18
N CYS A 6 12.20 30.71 12.15
CA CYS A 6 12.61 30.84 13.55
C CYS A 6 13.26 29.54 14.06
N ASP A 7 14.06 29.65 15.12
CA ASP A 7 14.85 28.54 15.66
C ASP A 7 13.97 27.36 16.07
N GLU A 8 12.79 27.62 16.66
CA GLU A 8 11.83 26.58 17.04
C GLU A 8 11.24 25.87 15.83
N SER A 9 10.95 26.61 14.75
CA SER A 9 10.43 26.06 13.50
C SER A 9 11.48 25.16 12.82
N ILE A 10 12.75 25.58 12.84
CA ILE A 10 13.87 24.79 12.33
C ILE A 10 14.10 23.55 13.20
N ALA A 11 14.07 23.67 14.53
CA ALA A 11 14.23 22.55 15.44
C ALA A 11 13.13 21.49 15.25
N LEU A 12 11.88 21.93 15.06
CA LEU A 12 10.75 21.03 14.75
C LEU A 12 10.99 20.25 13.44
N ARG A 13 11.47 20.94 12.40
CA ARG A 13 11.82 20.33 11.11
C ARG A 13 12.93 19.28 11.30
N ASP A 14 14.02 19.68 11.93
CA ASP A 14 15.23 18.85 12.03
C ASP A 14 14.98 17.61 12.89
N LEU A 15 14.27 17.77 14.02
CA LEU A 15 13.91 16.62 14.87
C LEU A 15 12.99 15.66 14.12
N SER A 16 12.01 16.16 13.37
CA SER A 16 11.08 15.30 12.61
C SER A 16 11.73 14.45 11.52
N GLN A 17 12.96 14.78 11.11
CA GLN A 17 13.69 14.09 10.05
C GLN A 17 14.91 13.32 10.55
N LYS A 18 15.16 13.33 11.87
CA LYS A 18 16.40 12.83 12.48
C LYS A 18 16.65 11.34 12.23
N ASP A 19 15.66 10.49 12.51
CA ASP A 19 15.75 9.05 12.38
C ASP A 19 14.36 8.41 12.18
N GLU A 20 14.33 7.09 12.00
CA GLU A 20 13.11 6.33 11.71
C GLU A 20 12.03 6.44 12.81
N GLU A 21 12.44 6.58 14.08
CA GLU A 21 11.51 6.76 15.20
C GLU A 21 10.78 8.11 15.07
N HIS A 22 11.54 9.17 14.82
CA HIS A 22 10.98 10.52 14.69
C HIS A 22 10.16 10.72 13.41
N TRP A 23 10.47 9.96 12.35
CA TRP A 23 9.65 9.97 11.12
C TRP A 23 8.21 9.48 11.39
N GLN A 24 8.02 8.60 12.37
CA GLN A 24 6.71 8.05 12.73
C GLN A 24 6.03 8.83 13.87
N MET A 25 6.81 9.43 14.77
CA MET A 25 6.34 10.13 15.96
C MET A 25 5.39 11.30 15.62
N PRO A 26 4.15 11.40 16.14
CA PRO A 26 3.18 12.51 15.97
C PRO A 26 3.76 13.93 16.11
N PHE A 27 3.26 14.92 15.35
CA PHE A 27 3.76 16.30 15.43
C PHE A 27 3.66 16.90 16.84
N PRO A 28 2.59 16.64 17.61
CA PRO A 28 2.53 17.08 19.01
C PRO A 28 3.59 16.44 19.91
N GLU A 29 4.00 15.20 19.63
CA GLU A 29 5.04 14.51 20.39
C GLU A 29 6.43 15.07 20.07
N ILE A 30 6.71 15.37 18.80
CA ILE A 30 7.94 16.07 18.39
C ILE A 30 8.04 17.44 19.09
N ALA A 31 6.94 18.19 19.13
CA ALA A 31 6.90 19.48 19.83
C ALA A 31 7.11 19.31 21.34
N LYS A 32 6.51 18.28 21.95
CA LYS A 32 6.67 17.97 23.36
C LYS A 32 8.12 17.62 23.71
N GLU A 33 8.81 16.85 22.87
CA GLU A 33 10.22 16.50 23.08
C GLU A 33 11.12 17.73 23.06
N LEU A 34 10.82 18.71 22.20
CA LEU A 34 11.50 20.01 22.16
C LEU A 34 11.04 20.99 23.23
N ASN A 35 10.12 20.60 24.12
CA ASN A 35 9.47 21.48 25.10
C ASN A 35 8.78 22.71 24.47
N ILE A 36 8.33 22.59 23.22
CA ILE A 36 7.62 23.63 22.49
C ILE A 36 6.13 23.51 22.75
N THR A 37 5.54 24.54 23.36
CA THR A 37 4.09 24.62 23.55
C THR A 37 3.44 25.29 22.34
N ALA A 38 2.74 24.50 21.51
CA ALA A 38 2.04 25.00 20.33
C ALA A 38 0.71 24.27 20.13
N THR A 39 -0.27 24.97 19.55
CA THR A 39 -1.53 24.34 19.15
C THR A 39 -1.32 23.43 17.95
N TRP A 40 -2.16 22.41 17.79
CA TRP A 40 -2.11 21.50 16.66
C TRP A 40 -2.13 22.22 15.30
N LEU A 41 -3.01 23.21 15.14
CA LEU A 41 -3.07 24.05 13.93
C LEU A 41 -1.75 24.79 13.64
N THR A 42 -1.07 25.26 14.70
CA THR A 42 0.23 25.95 14.55
C THR A 42 1.29 24.96 14.08
N LEU A 43 1.30 23.74 14.64
CA LEU A 43 2.22 22.69 14.22
C LEU A 43 1.98 22.29 12.77
N GLU A 44 0.72 22.07 12.36
CA GLU A 44 0.39 21.78 10.96
C GLU A 44 0.85 22.90 10.02
N GLN A 45 0.66 24.17 10.40
CA GLN A 45 1.12 25.28 9.58
C GLN A 45 2.65 25.29 9.44
N VAL A 46 3.39 25.04 10.51
CA VAL A 46 4.85 24.92 10.47
C VAL A 46 5.28 23.76 9.59
N PHE A 47 4.79 22.55 9.83
CA PHE A 47 5.20 21.37 9.08
C PHE A 47 4.77 21.41 7.61
N HIS A 48 3.49 21.65 7.33
CA HIS A 48 2.96 21.62 5.97
C HIS A 48 3.33 22.88 5.17
N SER A 49 3.10 24.08 5.73
CA SER A 49 3.21 25.32 4.95
C SER A 49 4.63 25.85 4.88
N GLN A 50 5.38 25.79 5.99
CA GLN A 50 6.75 26.33 6.03
C GLN A 50 7.79 25.32 5.53
N HIS A 51 7.65 24.03 5.89
CA HIS A 51 8.66 23.01 5.61
C HIS A 51 8.25 21.94 4.59
N GLN A 52 7.00 21.95 4.11
CA GLN A 52 6.48 20.95 3.16
C GLN A 52 6.63 19.49 3.65
N ILE A 53 6.56 19.28 4.96
CA ILE A 53 6.67 17.98 5.61
C ILE A 53 5.27 17.42 5.83
N PHE A 54 4.95 16.34 5.11
CA PHE A 54 3.70 15.62 5.23
C PHE A 54 3.93 14.23 5.81
N ARG A 55 2.98 13.78 6.65
CA ARG A 55 3.00 12.40 7.15
C ARG A 55 2.32 11.49 6.16
N ARG A 56 3.01 10.45 5.74
CA ARG A 56 2.43 9.36 4.97
C ARG A 56 2.35 8.13 5.85
N LYS A 57 1.22 7.41 5.81
CA LYS A 57 1.17 6.08 6.41
C LYS A 57 2.29 5.24 5.80
N PRO A 58 3.15 4.61 6.60
CA PRO A 58 4.21 3.77 6.06
C PRO A 58 3.59 2.70 5.17
N ALA A 59 4.22 2.47 4.01
CA ALA A 59 3.81 1.37 3.16
C ALA A 59 4.13 0.07 3.89
N HIS A 60 3.16 -0.84 4.01
CA HIS A 60 3.42 -2.19 4.50
C HIS A 60 4.32 -2.91 3.49
N LYS A 61 5.61 -2.96 3.78
CA LYS A 61 6.59 -3.76 3.05
C LYS A 61 6.80 -5.06 3.83
N PRO A 62 6.85 -6.22 3.14
CA PRO A 62 7.26 -7.46 3.78
C PRO A 62 8.66 -7.31 4.39
N SER A 63 8.85 -7.79 5.61
CA SER A 63 10.17 -7.90 6.24
C SER A 63 11.02 -8.89 5.46
N LEU A 64 12.29 -8.56 5.22
CA LEU A 64 13.23 -9.41 4.50
C LEU A 64 14.25 -9.98 5.48
N SER A 65 14.61 -11.25 5.31
CA SER A 65 15.81 -11.81 5.93
C SER A 65 17.07 -11.25 5.24
N PRO A 66 18.24 -11.29 5.90
CA PRO A 66 19.50 -10.88 5.26
C PRO A 66 19.79 -11.64 3.96
N GLU A 67 19.50 -12.94 3.91
CA GLU A 67 19.64 -13.78 2.71
C GLU A 67 18.71 -13.32 1.57
N GLN A 68 17.46 -12.99 1.89
CA GLN A 68 16.52 -12.45 0.90
C GLN A 68 16.98 -11.09 0.37
N MET A 69 17.61 -10.27 1.22
CA MET A 69 18.17 -8.99 0.81
C MET A 69 19.34 -9.17 -0.16
N GLU A 70 20.27 -10.08 0.15
CA GLU A 70 21.38 -10.42 -0.75
C GLU A 70 20.89 -11.01 -2.07
N GLY A 71 19.94 -11.96 -2.02
CA GLY A 71 19.32 -12.54 -3.21
C GLY A 71 18.63 -11.48 -4.09
N ARG A 72 17.95 -10.51 -3.48
CA ARG A 72 17.35 -9.38 -4.21
C ARG A 72 18.39 -8.46 -4.84
N LEU A 73 19.51 -8.21 -4.17
CA LEU A 73 20.61 -7.41 -4.72
C LEU A 73 21.25 -8.11 -5.92
N ALA A 74 21.54 -9.41 -5.80
CA ALA A 74 22.08 -10.21 -6.89
C ALA A 74 21.12 -10.25 -8.09
N PHE A 75 19.83 -10.47 -7.83
CA PHE A 75 18.79 -10.42 -8.85
C PHE A 75 18.74 -9.05 -9.55
N ALA A 76 18.79 -7.95 -8.80
CA ALA A 76 18.78 -6.60 -9.37
C ALA A 76 19.99 -6.36 -10.29
N HIS A 77 21.20 -6.76 -9.86
CA HIS A 77 22.40 -6.64 -10.69
C HIS A 77 22.31 -7.44 -11.99
N MET A 78 21.77 -8.65 -11.94
CA MET A 78 21.53 -9.48 -13.11
C MET A 78 20.45 -8.86 -14.03
N ALA A 79 19.32 -8.44 -13.46
CA ALA A 79 18.19 -7.91 -14.22
C ALA A 79 18.54 -6.60 -14.96
N LEU A 80 19.42 -5.76 -14.41
CA LEU A 80 19.90 -4.54 -15.05
C LEU A 80 20.66 -4.80 -16.37
N GLN A 81 21.16 -6.01 -16.57
CA GLN A 81 21.87 -6.40 -17.79
C GLN A 81 20.92 -6.94 -18.88
N ILE A 82 19.66 -7.23 -18.53
CA ILE A 82 18.67 -7.78 -19.44
C ILE A 82 17.85 -6.63 -20.06
N ALA A 83 17.71 -6.66 -21.37
CA ALA A 83 16.85 -5.71 -22.06
C ALA A 83 15.37 -5.97 -21.68
N ILE A 84 14.69 -4.98 -21.11
CA ILE A 84 13.32 -5.16 -20.59
C ILE A 84 12.31 -5.61 -21.66
N ASN A 85 12.55 -5.29 -22.93
CA ASN A 85 11.72 -5.71 -24.05
C ASN A 85 11.85 -7.19 -24.40
N THR A 86 12.76 -7.94 -23.77
CA THR A 86 12.90 -9.40 -23.93
C THR A 86 12.32 -10.18 -22.76
N VAL A 87 11.79 -9.50 -21.75
CA VAL A 87 11.26 -10.14 -20.53
C VAL A 87 9.74 -10.24 -20.61
N VAL A 88 9.23 -11.46 -20.47
CA VAL A 88 7.81 -11.72 -20.24
C VAL A 88 7.61 -11.89 -18.74
N PHE A 89 6.77 -11.04 -18.15
CA PHE A 89 6.37 -11.15 -16.76
C PHE A 89 5.11 -11.99 -16.66
N THR A 90 5.06 -12.90 -15.71
CA THR A 90 3.89 -13.75 -15.43
C THR A 90 3.59 -13.73 -13.95
N ASP A 91 2.32 -13.75 -13.57
CA ASP A 91 1.91 -13.85 -12.17
C ASP A 91 0.50 -14.46 -12.07
N GLU A 92 0.19 -15.01 -10.90
CA GLU A 92 -1.16 -15.42 -10.52
C GLU A 92 -1.76 -14.43 -9.51
N MET A 93 -3.06 -14.17 -9.63
CA MET A 93 -3.79 -13.38 -8.63
C MET A 93 -5.19 -13.90 -8.39
N TRP A 94 -5.66 -13.74 -7.16
CA TRP A 94 -7.06 -13.94 -6.81
C TRP A 94 -7.88 -12.70 -7.13
N VAL A 95 -8.88 -12.87 -7.98
CA VAL A 95 -9.93 -11.89 -8.23
C VAL A 95 -11.12 -12.24 -7.36
N GLU A 96 -11.48 -11.34 -6.46
CA GLU A 96 -12.60 -11.51 -5.54
C GLU A 96 -13.78 -10.64 -5.98
N PHE A 97 -14.94 -11.26 -6.15
CA PHE A 97 -16.22 -10.59 -6.38
C PHE A 97 -17.05 -10.60 -5.09
N ASN A 98 -17.92 -9.61 -4.93
CA ASN A 98 -18.77 -9.45 -3.75
C ASN A 98 -17.99 -9.36 -2.42
N SER A 99 -16.71 -8.96 -2.48
CA SER A 99 -15.91 -8.63 -1.30
C SER A 99 -15.65 -7.13 -1.27
N PRO A 100 -16.55 -6.31 -0.68
CA PRO A 100 -16.28 -4.89 -0.51
C PRO A 100 -15.10 -4.71 0.45
N ARG A 101 -13.89 -4.55 -0.10
CA ARG A 101 -12.64 -4.44 0.69
C ARG A 101 -12.58 -3.17 1.54
N ARG A 102 -13.39 -2.15 1.23
CA ARG A 102 -13.55 -0.90 1.98
C ARG A 102 -14.95 -0.32 1.75
N GLN A 103 -15.49 0.36 2.75
CA GLN A 103 -16.56 1.33 2.51
C GLN A 103 -16.10 2.29 1.41
N CYS A 104 -16.95 2.52 0.41
CA CYS A 104 -16.67 3.52 -0.62
C CYS A 104 -16.37 4.85 0.06
N ASN A 105 -15.30 5.52 -0.36
CA ASN A 105 -15.05 6.91 0.05
C ASN A 105 -16.13 7.78 -0.61
N ILE A 106 -17.25 7.98 0.08
CA ILE A 106 -18.37 8.81 -0.40
C ILE A 106 -18.06 10.25 -0.01
N SER A 107 -17.91 11.13 -1.01
CA SER A 107 -17.86 12.58 -0.78
C SER A 107 -19.23 13.06 -0.30
N ARG A 108 -19.29 13.65 0.90
CA ARG A 108 -20.50 14.22 1.50
C ARG A 108 -20.31 15.68 1.86
N TYR A 109 -21.40 16.44 1.93
CA TYR A 109 -21.37 17.77 2.51
C TYR A 109 -21.02 17.68 4.00
N CYS A 110 -20.25 18.65 4.49
CA CYS A 110 -19.84 18.71 5.88
C CYS A 110 -21.08 18.81 6.80
N GLY A 111 -21.18 17.92 7.78
CA GLY A 111 -22.29 17.88 8.75
C GLY A 111 -23.39 16.83 8.49
N ILE A 112 -23.38 16.15 7.34
CA ILE A 112 -24.30 15.03 7.06
C ILE A 112 -23.76 13.75 7.71
N ASP A 113 -24.62 12.90 8.28
CA ASP A 113 -24.21 11.63 8.91
C ASP A 113 -23.52 10.70 7.90
N ALA A 114 -22.47 10.01 8.34
CA ALA A 114 -21.71 9.06 7.51
C ALA A 114 -22.52 7.79 7.28
N ASN A 115 -23.38 7.46 8.24
CA ASN A 115 -24.08 6.20 8.30
C ASN A 115 -25.31 6.17 7.39
N GLU A 116 -25.84 7.32 6.95
CA GLU A 116 -26.98 7.39 6.03
C GLU A 116 -26.67 6.78 4.65
N TYR A 117 -25.39 6.74 4.24
CA TYR A 117 -24.95 6.17 2.96
C TYR A 117 -24.09 4.92 3.12
N ALA A 118 -24.00 4.38 4.33
CA ALA A 118 -23.33 3.11 4.55
C ALA A 118 -24.08 2.03 3.75
N LEU A 119 -23.35 1.30 2.90
CA LEU A 119 -23.88 0.07 2.30
C LEU A 119 -24.36 -0.81 3.46
N HIS A 120 -25.64 -1.14 3.50
CA HIS A 120 -26.19 -2.01 4.52
C HIS A 120 -25.42 -3.33 4.52
N ASP A 121 -25.01 -3.79 5.70
CA ASP A 121 -24.25 -5.04 5.93
C ASP A 121 -24.89 -6.30 5.32
N HIS A 122 -26.12 -6.22 4.83
CA HIS A 122 -26.85 -7.33 4.21
C HIS A 122 -26.23 -7.88 2.91
N ASP A 123 -25.31 -7.18 2.25
CA ASP A 123 -24.54 -7.75 1.13
C ASP A 123 -23.28 -8.52 1.57
N SER A 124 -22.91 -8.46 2.86
CA SER A 124 -21.78 -9.20 3.43
C SER A 124 -22.10 -10.68 3.71
N GLU A 125 -23.38 -11.09 3.67
CA GLU A 125 -23.79 -12.48 3.87
C GLU A 125 -23.51 -13.39 2.66
N LYS A 126 -23.20 -12.81 1.49
CA LYS A 126 -22.80 -13.59 0.31
C LYS A 126 -21.33 -13.95 0.43
N GLN A 127 -21.02 -15.26 0.38
CA GLN A 127 -19.63 -15.68 0.31
C GLN A 127 -18.92 -15.02 -0.89
N PRO A 128 -17.70 -14.49 -0.71
CA PRO A 128 -16.96 -13.88 -1.79
C PRO A 128 -16.66 -14.94 -2.86
N ILE A 129 -17.05 -14.66 -4.11
CA ILE A 129 -16.68 -15.53 -5.22
C ILE A 129 -15.23 -15.22 -5.55
N ARG A 130 -14.37 -16.25 -5.56
CA ARG A 130 -12.94 -16.11 -5.84
C ARG A 130 -12.60 -16.88 -7.11
N VAL A 131 -11.89 -16.21 -8.00
CA VAL A 131 -11.39 -16.79 -9.24
C VAL A 131 -9.88 -16.57 -9.29
N MET A 132 -9.12 -17.61 -9.59
CA MET A 132 -7.67 -17.48 -9.78
C MET A 132 -7.40 -17.13 -11.24
N PHE A 133 -6.69 -16.03 -11.44
CA PHE A 133 -6.30 -15.53 -12.75
C PHE A 133 -4.80 -15.66 -12.90
N TRP A 134 -4.34 -16.29 -13.98
CA TRP A 134 -2.95 -16.25 -14.42
C TRP A 134 -2.86 -15.34 -15.64
N GLY A 135 -1.80 -14.53 -15.73
CA GLY A 135 -1.58 -13.69 -16.89
C GLY A 135 -0.11 -13.44 -17.17
N ALA A 136 0.17 -13.14 -18.44
CA ALA A 136 1.48 -12.73 -18.91
C ALA A 136 1.43 -11.32 -19.52
N ILE A 137 2.49 -10.54 -19.34
CA ILE A 137 2.68 -9.22 -19.98
C ILE A 137 4.11 -9.06 -20.46
N ILE A 138 4.28 -8.28 -21.52
CA ILE A 138 5.57 -7.80 -22.01
C ILE A 138 5.50 -6.28 -22.19
N LEU A 139 6.64 -5.61 -22.27
CA LEU A 139 6.66 -4.17 -22.47
C LEU A 139 5.84 -3.78 -23.71
N GLY A 140 4.77 -3.01 -23.48
CA GLY A 140 3.89 -2.47 -24.53
C GLY A 140 2.74 -3.38 -24.96
N SER A 141 2.66 -4.62 -24.49
CA SER A 141 1.63 -5.58 -24.95
C SER A 141 1.13 -6.51 -23.85
N ARG A 142 -0.14 -6.91 -23.96
CA ARG A 142 -0.71 -7.98 -23.13
C ARG A 142 -0.34 -9.34 -23.73
N GLY A 143 0.10 -10.26 -22.89
CA GLY A 143 0.32 -11.65 -23.25
C GLY A 143 -0.93 -12.50 -23.04
N PRO A 144 -0.81 -13.84 -23.14
CA PRO A 144 -1.90 -14.76 -22.82
C PRO A 144 -2.35 -14.64 -21.36
N CYS A 145 -3.59 -15.01 -21.11
CA CYS A 145 -4.14 -15.13 -19.76
C CYS A 145 -5.03 -16.36 -19.65
N HIS A 146 -5.15 -16.90 -18.44
CA HIS A 146 -5.97 -18.05 -18.14
C HIS A 146 -6.74 -17.81 -16.84
N ILE A 147 -8.03 -18.14 -16.86
CA ILE A 147 -8.86 -18.16 -15.67
C ILE A 147 -8.95 -19.61 -15.23
N TRP A 148 -8.45 -19.88 -14.03
CA TRP A 148 -8.60 -21.19 -13.41
C TRP A 148 -10.01 -21.32 -12.87
N GLU A 149 -10.77 -22.20 -13.52
CA GLU A 149 -12.05 -22.68 -13.02
C GLU A 149 -11.81 -23.85 -12.08
N GLN A 150 -12.76 -24.15 -11.19
CA GLN A 150 -12.66 -25.28 -10.29
C GLN A 150 -12.77 -26.58 -11.11
N ASP A 151 -11.75 -27.45 -11.06
CA ASP A 151 -11.72 -28.72 -11.80
C ASP A 151 -13.03 -29.50 -11.61
N ASN A 152 -13.62 -29.92 -12.72
CA ASN A 152 -14.77 -30.82 -12.69
C ASN A 152 -14.32 -32.25 -12.31
N GLU A 153 -15.25 -33.10 -11.88
CA GLU A 153 -14.94 -34.49 -11.45
C GLU A 153 -14.32 -35.34 -12.58
N GLU A 154 -14.58 -34.97 -13.84
CA GLU A 154 -14.05 -35.64 -15.03
C GLU A 154 -12.59 -35.28 -15.27
N GLU A 155 -12.22 -34.01 -15.09
CA GLU A 155 -10.85 -33.48 -15.13
C GLU A 155 -10.00 -34.06 -14.01
N LYS A 156 -10.52 -34.11 -12.78
CA LYS A 156 -9.84 -34.76 -11.64
C LYS A 156 -9.53 -36.22 -11.93
N SER A 157 -10.48 -36.96 -12.49
CA SER A 157 -10.32 -38.37 -12.86
C SER A 157 -9.27 -38.54 -13.96
N ARG A 158 -9.22 -37.62 -14.92
CA ARG A 158 -8.25 -37.63 -16.03
C ARG A 158 -6.83 -37.30 -15.57
N PHE A 159 -6.65 -36.37 -14.64
CA PHE A 159 -5.35 -36.07 -14.03
C PHE A 159 -4.82 -37.24 -13.18
N GLN A 160 -5.68 -37.95 -12.46
CA GLN A 160 -5.28 -39.17 -11.73
C GLN A 160 -4.79 -40.28 -12.66
N HIS A 161 -5.30 -40.38 -13.88
CA HIS A 161 -4.82 -41.35 -14.86
C HIS A 161 -3.48 -40.94 -15.51
N ILE A 162 -3.13 -39.64 -15.55
CA ILE A 162 -1.86 -39.17 -16.12
C ILE A 162 -0.71 -39.31 -15.10
N LEU A 163 -1.02 -39.29 -13.80
CA LEU A 163 -0.05 -39.41 -12.71
C LEU A 163 0.26 -40.86 -12.30
N ASN A 164 -0.47 -41.84 -12.85
CA ASN A 164 -0.24 -43.28 -12.69
C ASN A 164 0.40 -43.87 -13.95
#